data_AF-A0A951CMK0-F1
#
_entry.id   AF-A0A951CMK0-F1
#
_cell.length_a   1.000
_cell.length_b   1.000
_cell.length_c   1.000
_cell.angle_alpha   90.00
_cell.angle_beta   90.00
_cell.angle_gamma   90.00
#
_symmetry.space_group_name_H-M   'P 1'
#
loop_
_entity.id
_entity.type
_entity.pdbx_description
1 polymer ?
#
loop_
_entity_poly.entity_id
_entity_poly.type
_entity_poly.pdbx_seq_one_letter_code
_entity_poly.pdbx_strand_id
1 'polypeptide(L)'
;TQVAADALGLPISRVKFMLGDSAYPAAPSHSGSRTMASVGSAVFTVAGMLRDRFVRTAVVDPGSPLNGLRPDDVGVTDGRMFAISRPDQGEAYQDLLRRRGWASLDTEQTWTPGDADKQYSMYAYGAVFAEVAVDELLGTVRIRRVYGCYDAGRVINPKLAHSQAIGGMVGGIGMALLEGTYLDYRDGRVVNANMSDYLVPVNADVPSLDATFLPGEDTVVDPIGVKGLGELVIVGVPAAIANAVFNATGRRVTDLPITLEKLL
;
A
#
# COMPACT_ATOMS: atom_id res chain seq x y z
N THR A 1 -7.26 7.52 5.00
CA THR A 1 -7.58 8.09 6.32
C THR A 1 -6.36 8.57 7.08
N GLN A 2 -5.37 7.72 7.41
CA GLN A 2 -4.16 8.13 8.16
C GLN A 2 -3.46 9.34 7.54
N VAL A 3 -3.20 9.31 6.22
CA VAL A 3 -2.58 10.44 5.50
C VAL A 3 -3.33 11.76 5.70
N ALA A 4 -4.66 11.75 5.61
CA ALA A 4 -5.48 12.95 5.83
C ALA A 4 -5.45 13.40 7.29
N ALA A 5 -5.51 12.45 8.23
CA ALA A 5 -5.48 12.73 9.67
C ALA A 5 -4.17 13.42 10.06
N ASP A 6 -3.04 12.85 9.63
CA ASP A 6 -1.71 13.41 9.89
C ASP A 6 -1.57 14.80 9.24
N ALA A 7 -1.95 14.95 7.97
CA ALA A 7 -1.84 16.22 7.26
C ALA A 7 -2.72 17.33 7.86
N LEU A 8 -3.91 16.99 8.37
CA LEU A 8 -4.84 17.92 9.05
C LEU A 8 -4.50 18.15 10.52
N GLY A 9 -3.61 17.36 11.11
CA GLY A 9 -3.35 17.34 12.55
C GLY A 9 -4.57 16.89 13.36
N LEU A 10 -5.35 15.93 12.86
CA LEU A 10 -6.54 15.38 13.50
C LEU A 10 -6.31 13.92 13.96
N PRO A 11 -6.97 13.47 15.03
CA PRO A 11 -7.00 12.04 15.34
C PRO A 11 -7.76 11.29 14.24
N ILE A 12 -7.31 10.07 13.91
CA ILE A 12 -7.90 9.26 12.83
C ILE A 12 -9.42 9.03 13.00
N SER A 13 -9.90 8.95 14.25
CA SER A 13 -11.32 8.77 14.58
C SER A 13 -12.21 9.94 14.17
N ARG A 14 -11.62 11.11 13.89
CA ARG A 14 -12.32 12.30 13.40
C ARG A 14 -12.24 12.48 11.88
N VAL A 15 -11.67 11.51 11.16
CA VAL A 15 -11.56 11.54 9.70
C VAL A 15 -12.39 10.40 9.11
N LYS A 16 -13.37 10.76 8.29
CA LYS A 16 -14.13 9.80 7.48
C LYS A 16 -13.62 9.84 6.04
N PHE A 17 -13.25 8.68 5.49
CA PHE A 17 -12.85 8.54 4.10
C PHE A 17 -13.95 7.79 3.33
N MET A 18 -14.29 8.27 2.14
CA MET A 18 -15.36 7.74 1.29
C MET A 18 -14.75 7.42 -0.07
N LEU A 19 -15.05 6.23 -0.62
CA LEU A 19 -14.49 5.74 -1.89
C LEU A 19 -15.49 4.84 -2.63
N GLY A 20 -15.27 4.62 -3.93
CA GLY A 20 -16.00 3.62 -4.71
C GLY A 20 -17.38 4.05 -5.21
N ASP A 21 -17.63 5.35 -5.32
CA ASP A 21 -18.86 5.93 -5.85
C ASP A 21 -18.52 6.90 -7.00
N SER A 22 -19.27 6.83 -8.11
CA SER A 22 -19.07 7.72 -9.26
C SER A 22 -19.51 9.16 -8.99
N ALA A 23 -20.21 9.41 -7.88
CA ALA A 23 -20.49 10.76 -7.40
C ALA A 23 -19.27 11.43 -6.73
N TYR A 24 -18.22 10.69 -6.39
CA TYR A 24 -16.98 11.25 -5.82
C TYR A 24 -16.02 11.71 -6.93
N PRO A 25 -15.00 12.54 -6.59
CA PRO A 25 -13.98 12.94 -7.55
C PRO A 25 -13.33 11.73 -8.25
N ALA A 26 -13.04 11.90 -9.54
CA ALA A 26 -12.43 10.85 -10.34
C ALA A 26 -11.05 10.45 -9.78
N ALA A 27 -10.80 9.14 -9.72
CA ALA A 27 -9.54 8.57 -9.29
C ALA A 27 -9.03 7.58 -10.35
N PRO A 28 -7.70 7.38 -10.46
CA PRO A 28 -7.15 6.34 -11.33
C PRO A 28 -7.58 4.95 -10.86
N SER A 29 -7.46 3.96 -11.76
CA SER A 29 -7.73 2.56 -11.43
C SER A 29 -6.86 2.04 -10.28
N HIS A 30 -7.41 1.13 -9.48
CA HIS A 30 -6.66 0.40 -8.46
C HIS A 30 -5.83 -0.73 -9.09
N SER A 31 -4.71 -0.36 -9.72
CA SER A 31 -3.84 -1.29 -10.44
C SER A 31 -2.40 -0.77 -10.55
N GLY A 32 -1.45 -1.66 -10.83
CA GLY A 32 -0.03 -1.30 -10.97
C GLY A 32 0.60 -0.82 -9.65
N SER A 33 -0.04 -1.12 -8.51
CA SER A 33 0.40 -0.71 -7.18
C SER A 33 0.51 0.81 -6.99
N ARG A 34 -0.27 1.60 -7.76
CA ARG A 34 -0.13 3.08 -7.79
C ARG A 34 -1.06 3.84 -6.87
N THR A 35 -2.04 3.20 -6.24
CA THR A 35 -3.11 3.93 -5.53
C THR A 35 -2.61 4.73 -4.34
N MET A 36 -1.68 4.20 -3.55
CA MET A 36 -1.13 4.94 -2.41
C MET A 36 -0.34 6.17 -2.90
N ALA A 37 0.52 6.00 -3.91
CA ALA A 37 1.29 7.10 -4.52
C ALA A 37 0.41 8.15 -5.21
N SER A 38 -0.72 7.76 -5.81
CA SER A 38 -1.62 8.68 -6.52
C SER A 38 -2.67 9.30 -5.60
N VAL A 39 -3.64 8.49 -5.16
CA VAL A 39 -4.75 8.94 -4.32
C VAL A 39 -4.24 9.42 -2.96
N GLY A 40 -3.23 8.76 -2.38
CA GLY A 40 -2.62 9.20 -1.13
C GLY A 40 -1.96 10.56 -1.24
N SER A 41 -1.22 10.82 -2.32
CA SER A 41 -0.62 12.14 -2.58
C SER A 41 -1.65 13.23 -2.83
N ALA A 42 -2.74 12.91 -3.54
CA ALA A 42 -3.87 13.82 -3.71
C ALA A 42 -4.49 14.17 -2.35
N VAL A 43 -4.72 13.16 -1.51
CA VAL A 43 -5.25 13.33 -0.15
C VAL A 43 -4.31 14.15 0.73
N PHE A 44 -3.00 13.87 0.70
CA PHE A 44 -1.99 14.64 1.43
C PHE A 44 -1.99 16.11 1.02
N THR A 45 -1.98 16.35 -0.29
CA THR A 45 -1.98 17.70 -0.87
C THR A 45 -3.21 18.49 -0.44
N VAL A 46 -4.41 17.93 -0.67
CA VAL A 46 -5.67 18.64 -0.38
C VAL A 46 -5.88 18.84 1.13
N ALA A 47 -5.46 17.88 1.95
CA ALA A 47 -5.51 17.99 3.41
C ALA A 47 -4.57 19.08 3.93
N GLY A 48 -3.35 19.17 3.39
CA GLY A 48 -2.41 20.25 3.69
C GLY A 48 -2.97 21.61 3.29
N MET A 49 -3.55 21.72 2.09
CA MET A 49 -4.19 22.97 1.64
C MET A 49 -5.36 23.39 2.54
N LEU A 50 -6.18 22.43 3.00
CA LEU A 50 -7.27 22.70 3.92
C LEU A 50 -6.75 23.18 5.28
N ARG A 51 -5.76 22.51 5.87
CA ARG A 51 -5.08 22.96 7.09
C ARG A 51 -4.55 24.38 6.94
N ASP A 52 -3.82 24.66 5.85
CA ASP A 52 -3.22 25.96 5.62
C ASP A 52 -4.29 27.05 5.41
N ARG A 53 -5.46 26.70 4.88
CA ARG A 53 -6.60 27.61 4.78
C ARG A 53 -7.18 27.94 6.15
N PHE A 54 -7.29 26.97 7.07
CA PHE A 54 -7.64 27.23 8.46
C PHE A 54 -6.64 28.18 9.13
N VAL A 55 -5.34 27.88 9.02
CA VAL A 55 -4.26 28.69 9.59
C VAL A 55 -4.29 30.12 9.04
N ARG A 56 -4.30 30.28 7.71
CA ARG A 56 -4.38 31.60 7.06
C ARG A 56 -5.61 32.38 7.47
N THR A 57 -6.74 31.71 7.71
CA THR A 57 -7.97 32.34 8.17
C THR A 57 -7.85 32.80 9.63
N ALA A 58 -7.23 31.99 10.49
CA ALA A 58 -7.03 32.31 11.90
C ALA A 58 -6.07 33.49 12.10
N VAL A 59 -4.92 33.51 11.41
CA VAL A 59 -3.90 34.55 11.62
C VAL A 59 -4.30 35.95 11.15
N VAL A 60 -5.36 36.08 10.34
CA VAL A 60 -5.92 37.38 9.92
C VAL A 60 -7.28 37.68 10.56
N ASP A 61 -7.77 36.81 11.44
CA ASP A 61 -9.04 37.00 12.16
C ASP A 61 -8.81 37.81 13.44
N PRO A 62 -9.38 39.03 13.58
CA PRO A 62 -9.23 39.82 14.80
C PRO A 62 -9.66 39.12 16.08
N GLY A 63 -10.60 38.18 16.00
CA GLY A 63 -11.10 37.40 17.14
C GLY A 63 -10.33 36.11 17.41
N SER A 64 -9.30 35.78 16.60
CA SER A 64 -8.46 34.61 16.83
C SER A 64 -7.36 34.91 17.84
N PRO A 65 -7.05 33.97 18.77
CA PRO A 65 -5.83 34.01 19.55
C PRO A 65 -4.55 34.02 18.70
N LEU A 66 -4.62 33.64 17.42
CA LEU A 66 -3.47 33.54 16.50
C LEU A 66 -3.33 34.77 15.59
N ASN A 67 -4.18 35.79 15.76
CA ASN A 67 -4.15 37.00 14.96
C ASN A 67 -2.75 37.65 14.96
N GLY A 68 -2.28 38.02 13.77
CA GLY A 68 -1.01 38.72 13.55
C GLY A 68 0.23 37.81 13.56
N LEU A 69 0.08 36.51 13.81
CA LEU A 69 1.18 35.54 13.64
C LEU A 69 1.43 35.26 12.15
N ARG A 70 2.65 34.79 11.83
CA ARG A 70 2.90 34.25 10.49
C ARG A 70 2.33 32.83 10.42
N PRO A 71 1.82 32.37 9.27
CA PRO A 71 1.32 31.00 9.12
C PRO A 71 2.34 29.93 9.57
N ASP A 72 3.63 30.14 9.28
CA ASP A 72 4.71 29.21 9.63
C ASP A 72 4.96 29.12 11.15
N ASP A 73 4.46 30.08 11.93
CA ASP A 73 4.58 30.10 13.38
C ASP A 73 3.39 29.40 14.08
N VAL A 74 2.51 28.74 13.31
CA VAL A 74 1.32 28.03 13.80
C VAL A 74 1.48 26.51 13.64
N GLY A 75 1.44 25.81 14.77
CA GLY A 75 1.38 24.35 14.83
C GLY A 75 -0.08 23.86 14.83
N VAL A 76 -0.28 22.61 14.43
CA VAL A 76 -1.59 21.95 14.48
C VAL A 76 -1.47 20.57 15.10
N THR A 77 -2.28 20.29 16.11
CA THR A 77 -2.38 18.97 16.73
C THR A 77 -3.77 18.77 17.34
N ASP A 78 -4.29 17.54 17.30
CA ASP A 78 -5.63 17.17 17.77
C ASP A 78 -6.79 18.09 17.32
N GLY A 79 -6.69 18.66 16.12
CA GLY A 79 -7.66 19.59 15.55
C GLY A 79 -7.62 21.00 16.15
N ARG A 80 -6.55 21.33 16.87
CA ARG A 80 -6.29 22.65 17.45
C ARG A 80 -5.08 23.28 16.77
N MET A 81 -5.25 24.53 16.35
CA MET A 81 -4.17 25.41 15.89
C MET A 81 -3.60 26.17 17.08
N PHE A 82 -2.29 26.31 17.18
CA PHE A 82 -1.63 26.99 18.29
C PHE A 82 -0.34 27.69 17.87
N ALA A 83 0.05 28.73 18.60
CA ALA A 83 1.33 29.40 18.39
C ALA A 83 2.48 28.49 18.85
N ILE A 84 3.46 28.21 17.99
CA ILE A 84 4.57 27.31 18.32
C ILE A 84 5.38 27.84 19.53
N SER A 85 5.53 29.17 19.61
CA SER A 85 6.24 29.83 20.72
C SER A 85 5.46 29.84 22.04
N ARG A 86 4.13 29.70 21.99
CA ARG A 86 3.22 29.70 23.16
C ARG A 86 2.06 28.73 22.93
N PRO A 87 2.23 27.42 23.16
CA PRO A 87 1.23 26.41 22.82
C PRO A 87 -0.13 26.56 23.53
N ASP A 88 -0.19 27.30 24.63
CA ASP A 88 -1.42 27.70 25.33
C ASP A 88 -2.26 28.70 24.52
N GLN A 89 -1.62 29.52 23.67
CA GLN A 89 -2.26 30.43 22.74
C GLN A 89 -2.72 29.67 21.48
N GLY A 90 -4.02 29.44 21.33
CA GLY A 90 -4.56 28.72 20.19
C GLY A 90 -6.06 28.50 20.24
N GLU A 91 -6.61 27.88 19.20
CA GLU A 91 -8.04 27.61 19.05
C GLU A 91 -8.31 26.33 18.25
N ALA A 92 -9.45 25.69 18.50
CA ALA A 92 -9.88 24.54 17.71
C ALA A 92 -10.42 24.98 16.33
N TYR A 93 -10.33 24.12 15.32
CA TYR A 93 -10.96 24.39 14.02
C TYR A 93 -12.45 24.72 14.15
N GLN A 94 -13.16 24.04 15.05
CA GLN A 94 -14.59 24.26 15.30
C GLN A 94 -14.88 25.65 15.87
N ASP A 95 -13.99 26.22 16.67
CA ASP A 95 -14.18 27.53 17.26
C ASP A 95 -14.03 28.63 16.21
N LEU A 96 -13.06 28.48 15.30
CA LEU A 96 -12.94 29.36 14.13
C LEU A 96 -14.18 29.29 13.24
N LEU A 97 -14.67 28.09 12.90
CA LEU A 97 -15.87 27.91 12.08
C LEU A 97 -17.10 28.55 12.75
N ARG A 98 -17.30 28.29 14.05
CA ARG A 98 -18.42 28.85 14.82
C ARG A 98 -18.35 30.38 14.86
N ARG A 99 -17.17 30.95 15.11
CA ARG A 99 -16.96 32.41 15.15
C ARG A 99 -17.24 33.07 13.79
N ARG A 100 -16.89 32.40 12.70
CA ARG A 100 -17.15 32.87 11.32
C ARG A 100 -18.57 32.60 10.84
N GLY A 101 -19.37 31.82 11.57
CA GLY A 101 -20.70 31.38 11.15
C GLY A 101 -20.67 30.40 9.98
N TRP A 102 -19.56 29.66 9.80
CA TRP A 102 -19.40 28.69 8.72
C TRP A 102 -19.81 27.29 9.17
N ALA A 103 -20.61 26.61 8.35
CA ALA A 103 -21.00 25.23 8.60
C ALA A 103 -19.87 24.24 8.28
N SER A 104 -19.12 24.50 7.21
CA SER A 104 -17.96 23.71 6.76
C SER A 104 -16.92 24.61 6.11
N LEU A 105 -15.72 24.06 5.91
CA LEU A 105 -14.69 24.62 5.08
C LEU A 105 -14.17 23.51 4.18
N ASP A 106 -14.29 23.71 2.87
CA ASP A 106 -14.02 22.67 1.89
C ASP A 106 -12.93 23.15 0.91
N THR A 107 -12.08 22.21 0.48
CA THR A 107 -11.03 22.43 -0.51
C THR A 107 -11.02 21.24 -1.46
N GLU A 108 -10.84 21.52 -2.75
CA GLU A 108 -10.68 20.51 -3.78
C GLU A 108 -9.36 20.75 -4.51
N GLN A 109 -8.67 19.66 -4.87
CA GLN A 109 -7.43 19.73 -5.62
C GLN A 109 -7.25 18.47 -6.46
N THR A 110 -6.83 18.66 -7.71
CA THR A 110 -6.31 17.59 -8.55
C THR A 110 -4.81 17.51 -8.38
N TRP A 111 -4.31 16.32 -8.05
CA TRP A 111 -2.88 16.03 -8.06
C TRP A 111 -2.53 15.20 -9.28
N THR A 112 -1.48 15.61 -9.98
CA THR A 112 -0.89 14.87 -11.10
C THR A 112 0.59 14.65 -10.81
N PRO A 113 1.15 13.47 -11.12
CA PRO A 113 2.59 13.28 -11.10
C PRO A 113 3.28 14.33 -11.99
N GLY A 114 4.44 14.84 -11.53
CA GLY A 114 5.29 15.69 -12.35
C GLY A 114 6.10 14.89 -13.38
N ASP A 115 7.10 15.52 -13.99
CA ASP A 115 7.98 14.92 -15.00
C ASP A 115 9.11 14.05 -14.42
N ALA A 116 9.00 13.60 -13.16
CA ALA A 116 10.04 12.84 -12.48
C ALA A 116 10.32 11.49 -13.16
N ASP A 117 9.29 10.87 -13.75
CA ASP A 117 9.38 9.63 -14.53
C ASP A 117 10.22 9.76 -15.81
N LYS A 118 10.41 10.97 -16.33
CA LYS A 118 11.30 11.25 -17.47
C LYS A 118 12.77 11.34 -17.08
N GLN A 119 13.06 11.59 -15.80
CA GLN A 119 14.41 11.84 -15.29
C GLN A 119 14.94 10.68 -14.44
N TYR A 120 14.05 9.95 -13.77
CA TYR A 120 14.40 8.93 -12.79
C TYR A 120 13.75 7.59 -13.07
N SER A 121 14.50 6.54 -12.73
CA SER A 121 14.05 5.15 -12.70
C SER A 121 13.60 4.82 -11.28
N MET A 122 12.29 4.85 -11.03
CA MET A 122 11.71 4.80 -9.69
C MET A 122 11.00 3.47 -9.46
N TYR A 123 11.70 2.54 -8.81
CA TYR A 123 11.20 1.19 -8.55
C TYR A 123 11.22 0.86 -7.06
N ALA A 124 10.29 -0.02 -6.69
CA ALA A 124 10.34 -0.76 -5.44
C ALA A 124 11.11 -2.07 -5.67
N TYR A 125 11.77 -2.56 -4.63
CA TYR A 125 12.63 -3.74 -4.71
C TYR A 125 12.25 -4.76 -3.65
N GLY A 126 12.51 -6.03 -3.92
CA GLY A 126 12.24 -7.11 -2.99
C GLY A 126 13.29 -8.21 -3.07
N ALA A 127 13.65 -8.77 -1.93
CA ALA A 127 14.39 -10.02 -1.79
C ALA A 127 13.47 -11.06 -1.16
N VAL A 128 13.28 -12.19 -1.84
CA VAL A 128 12.38 -13.26 -1.40
C VAL A 128 13.19 -14.53 -1.17
N PHE A 129 12.97 -15.15 -0.01
CA PHE A 129 13.59 -16.40 0.41
C PHE A 129 12.49 -17.44 0.59
N ALA A 130 12.70 -18.63 0.05
CA ALA A 130 11.77 -19.73 0.18
C ALA A 130 12.50 -20.99 0.67
N GLU A 131 11.88 -21.70 1.60
CA GLU A 131 12.27 -23.03 2.03
C GLU A 131 11.16 -24.01 1.71
N VAL A 132 11.52 -25.12 1.09
CA VAL A 132 10.61 -26.19 0.71
C VAL A 132 11.13 -27.52 1.24
N ALA A 133 10.22 -28.45 1.48
CA ALA A 133 10.52 -29.87 1.61
C ALA A 133 9.96 -30.60 0.39
N VAL A 134 10.76 -31.47 -0.21
CA VAL A 134 10.34 -32.34 -1.30
C VAL A 134 10.41 -33.78 -0.80
N ASP A 135 9.31 -34.51 -0.96
CA ASP A 135 9.30 -35.94 -0.71
C ASP A 135 10.02 -36.68 -1.84
N GLU A 136 11.07 -37.44 -1.52
CA GLU A 136 11.90 -38.12 -2.51
C GLU A 136 11.15 -39.22 -3.27
N LEU A 137 10.19 -39.89 -2.63
CA LEU A 137 9.44 -41.00 -3.21
C LEU A 137 8.23 -40.51 -4.01
N LEU A 138 7.57 -39.45 -3.54
CA LEU A 138 6.32 -38.94 -4.11
C LEU A 138 6.50 -37.73 -5.02
N GLY A 139 7.63 -37.04 -4.95
CA GLY A 139 7.86 -35.77 -5.65
C GLY A 139 7.00 -34.61 -5.13
N THR A 140 6.28 -34.78 -4.02
CA THR A 140 5.41 -33.73 -3.48
C THR A 140 6.20 -32.62 -2.84
N VAL A 141 5.95 -31.38 -3.26
CA VAL A 141 6.57 -30.17 -2.69
C VAL A 141 5.67 -29.57 -1.62
N ARG A 142 6.25 -29.23 -0.46
CA ARG A 142 5.57 -28.51 0.62
C ARG A 142 6.38 -27.29 1.02
N ILE A 143 5.72 -26.14 1.13
CA ILE A 143 6.30 -24.93 1.68
C ILE A 143 6.61 -25.17 3.16
N ARG A 144 7.78 -24.71 3.62
CA ARG A 144 8.13 -24.65 5.04
C ARG A 144 8.11 -23.22 5.53
N ARG A 145 8.78 -22.33 4.79
CA ARG A 145 8.92 -20.91 5.13
C ARG A 145 9.02 -20.07 3.86
N VAL A 146 8.40 -18.90 3.85
CA VAL A 146 8.69 -17.85 2.88
C VAL A 146 8.93 -16.56 3.64
N TYR A 147 9.99 -15.85 3.29
CA TYR A 147 10.35 -14.58 3.91
C TYR A 147 10.63 -13.53 2.83
N GLY A 148 10.06 -12.34 2.99
CA GLY A 148 10.27 -11.20 2.11
C GLY A 148 10.95 -10.04 2.81
N CYS A 149 11.88 -9.38 2.13
CA CYS A 149 12.43 -8.09 2.54
C CYS A 149 12.21 -7.09 1.41
N TYR A 150 11.44 -6.03 1.66
CA TYR A 150 11.00 -5.11 0.62
C TYR A 150 11.45 -3.68 0.89
N ASP A 151 12.02 -3.03 -0.13
CA ASP A 151 12.12 -1.57 -0.22
C ASP A 151 10.88 -1.06 -0.98
N ALA A 152 9.89 -0.60 -0.23
CA ALA A 152 8.65 -0.03 -0.75
C ALA A 152 8.54 1.47 -0.45
N GLY A 153 9.67 2.15 -0.20
CA GLY A 153 9.67 3.51 0.32
C GLY A 153 8.97 3.59 1.68
N ARG A 154 8.25 4.69 1.93
CA ARG A 154 7.57 4.91 3.20
C ARG A 154 6.40 3.95 3.39
N VAL A 155 6.39 3.23 4.51
CA VAL A 155 5.25 2.39 4.90
C VAL A 155 4.26 3.20 5.74
N ILE A 156 3.08 3.46 5.18
CA ILE A 156 2.02 4.23 5.86
C ILE A 156 1.37 3.45 7.01
N ASN A 157 1.14 2.16 6.79
CA ASN A 157 0.55 1.28 7.80
C ASN A 157 1.28 -0.07 7.80
N PRO A 158 2.16 -0.33 8.78
CA PRO A 158 2.93 -1.56 8.85
C PRO A 158 2.06 -2.81 8.88
N LYS A 159 0.92 -2.78 9.57
CA LYS A 159 0.01 -3.93 9.65
C LYS A 159 -0.62 -4.25 8.28
N LEU A 160 -1.10 -3.24 7.56
CA LEU A 160 -1.70 -3.46 6.24
C LEU A 160 -0.65 -3.83 5.19
N ALA A 161 0.55 -3.24 5.26
CA ALA A 161 1.66 -3.60 4.40
C ALA A 161 2.08 -5.06 4.61
N HIS A 162 2.20 -5.49 5.87
CA HIS A 162 2.46 -6.88 6.22
C HIS A 162 1.37 -7.81 5.69
N SER A 163 0.09 -7.51 5.92
CA SER A 163 -1.01 -8.30 5.35
C SER A 163 -0.96 -8.42 3.83
N GLN A 164 -0.60 -7.34 3.12
CA GLN A 164 -0.39 -7.38 1.67
C GLN A 164 0.75 -8.32 1.29
N ALA A 165 1.88 -8.23 2.00
CA ALA A 165 3.02 -9.12 1.75
C ALA A 165 2.66 -10.59 1.92
N ILE A 166 1.95 -10.93 3.00
CA ILE A 166 1.47 -12.30 3.22
C ILE A 166 0.54 -12.74 2.09
N GLY A 167 -0.43 -11.90 1.70
CA GLY A 167 -1.34 -12.21 0.58
C GLY A 167 -0.61 -12.45 -0.74
N GLY A 168 0.38 -11.63 -1.06
CA GLY A 168 1.23 -11.80 -2.25
C GLY A 168 2.05 -13.10 -2.22
N MET A 169 2.57 -13.47 -1.05
CA MET A 169 3.26 -14.75 -0.87
C MET A 169 2.31 -15.94 -1.06
N VAL A 170 1.08 -15.87 -0.55
CA VAL A 170 0.07 -16.91 -0.81
C VAL A 170 -0.20 -17.05 -2.31
N GLY A 171 -0.47 -15.94 -3.01
CA GLY A 171 -0.67 -15.99 -4.46
C GLY A 171 0.55 -16.56 -5.20
N GLY A 172 1.77 -16.22 -4.77
CA GLY A 172 3.00 -16.76 -5.35
C GLY A 172 3.20 -18.25 -5.10
N ILE A 173 2.76 -18.77 -3.95
CA ILE A 173 2.72 -20.22 -3.66
C ILE A 173 1.73 -20.91 -4.60
N GLY A 174 0.55 -20.31 -4.80
CA GLY A 174 -0.45 -20.77 -5.76
C GLY A 174 0.14 -20.88 -7.16
N MET A 175 0.68 -19.79 -7.69
CA MET A 175 1.34 -19.76 -9.00
C MET A 175 2.47 -20.78 -9.13
N ALA A 176 3.26 -20.99 -8.08
CA ALA A 176 4.40 -21.92 -8.13
C ALA A 176 3.99 -23.39 -8.14
N LEU A 177 3.00 -23.77 -7.33
CA LEU A 177 2.78 -25.17 -6.98
C LEU A 177 1.41 -25.72 -7.41
N LEU A 178 0.41 -24.86 -7.63
CA LEU A 178 -1.00 -25.27 -7.68
C LEU A 178 -1.74 -24.74 -8.91
N GLU A 179 -1.65 -23.45 -9.17
CA GLU A 179 -2.49 -22.75 -10.13
C GLU A 179 -2.06 -23.06 -11.57
N GLY A 180 -2.95 -23.71 -12.33
CA GLY A 180 -2.77 -24.01 -13.73
C GLY A 180 -4.11 -23.98 -14.47
N THR A 181 -4.16 -23.32 -15.62
CA THR A 181 -5.35 -23.28 -16.48
C THR A 181 -5.19 -24.32 -17.58
N TYR A 182 -6.06 -25.33 -17.59
CA TYR A 182 -5.98 -26.42 -18.57
C TYR A 182 -7.04 -26.26 -19.65
N LEU A 183 -6.58 -26.23 -20.90
CA LEU A 183 -7.42 -26.13 -22.09
C LEU A 183 -7.62 -27.50 -22.73
N ASP A 184 -8.85 -27.82 -23.13
CA ASP A 184 -9.11 -28.88 -24.09
C ASP A 184 -8.73 -28.39 -25.49
N TYR A 185 -7.73 -29.01 -26.10
CA TYR A 185 -7.25 -28.60 -27.43
C TYR A 185 -8.25 -28.86 -28.56
N ARG A 186 -9.34 -29.61 -28.31
CA ARG A 186 -10.37 -29.90 -29.33
C ARG A 186 -11.30 -28.72 -29.57
N ASP A 187 -11.66 -27.99 -28.52
CA ASP A 187 -12.66 -26.92 -28.56
C ASP A 187 -12.25 -25.63 -27.81
N GLY A 188 -11.08 -25.61 -27.17
CA GLY A 188 -10.55 -24.48 -26.43
C GLY A 188 -11.20 -24.26 -25.07
N ARG A 189 -11.99 -25.21 -24.55
CA ARG A 189 -12.65 -25.08 -23.25
C ARG A 189 -11.63 -25.16 -22.12
N VAL A 190 -11.73 -24.26 -21.14
CA VAL A 190 -11.03 -24.42 -19.85
C VAL A 190 -11.70 -25.53 -19.05
N VAL A 191 -11.05 -26.69 -18.93
CA VAL A 191 -11.67 -27.89 -18.35
C VAL A 191 -11.77 -27.83 -16.83
N ASN A 192 -10.85 -27.11 -16.19
CA ASN A 192 -10.78 -26.97 -14.74
C ASN A 192 -11.32 -25.64 -14.23
N ALA A 193 -12.27 -25.01 -14.93
CA ALA A 193 -12.87 -23.72 -14.54
C ALA A 193 -13.84 -23.84 -13.33
N ASN A 194 -13.35 -24.38 -12.22
CA ASN A 194 -14.08 -24.57 -10.96
C ASN A 194 -13.09 -24.58 -9.78
N MET A 195 -13.59 -24.38 -8.56
CA MET A 195 -12.74 -24.29 -7.34
C MET A 195 -12.23 -25.63 -6.80
N SER A 196 -12.62 -26.75 -7.41
CA SER A 196 -12.13 -28.08 -7.04
C SER A 196 -10.90 -28.46 -7.87
N ASP A 197 -10.89 -28.11 -9.17
CA ASP A 197 -9.85 -28.51 -10.12
C ASP A 197 -8.87 -27.37 -10.46
N TYR A 198 -9.25 -26.10 -10.28
CA TYR A 198 -8.31 -24.98 -10.25
C TYR A 198 -7.85 -24.78 -8.82
N LEU A 199 -6.71 -25.38 -8.50
CA LEU A 199 -6.20 -25.42 -7.15
C LEU A 199 -5.66 -24.05 -6.74
N VAL A 200 -6.26 -23.47 -5.72
CA VAL A 200 -5.73 -22.31 -4.99
C VAL A 200 -5.17 -22.78 -3.64
N PRO A 201 -4.16 -22.10 -3.07
CA PRO A 201 -3.63 -22.46 -1.76
C PRO A 201 -4.72 -22.51 -0.69
N VAL A 202 -4.74 -23.58 0.09
CA VAL A 202 -5.54 -23.65 1.32
C VAL A 202 -4.68 -23.26 2.52
N ASN A 203 -5.31 -23.04 3.69
CA ASN A 203 -4.58 -22.67 4.91
C ASN A 203 -3.46 -23.67 5.26
N ALA A 204 -3.68 -24.97 5.02
CA ALA A 204 -2.67 -25.99 5.27
C ALA A 204 -1.42 -25.91 4.35
N ASP A 205 -1.51 -25.21 3.21
CA ASP A 205 -0.38 -25.01 2.29
C ASP A 205 0.48 -23.79 2.68
N VAL A 206 0.01 -22.98 3.62
CA VAL A 206 0.57 -21.67 3.97
C VAL A 206 1.02 -21.66 5.44
N PRO A 207 2.19 -22.24 5.75
CA PRO A 207 2.69 -22.28 7.12
C PRO A 207 3.31 -20.92 7.51
N SER A 208 4.65 -20.84 7.64
CA SER A 208 5.31 -19.63 8.14
C SER A 208 5.62 -18.66 7.01
N LEU A 209 4.80 -17.61 6.87
CA LEU A 209 5.07 -16.47 6.00
C LEU A 209 5.38 -15.23 6.83
N ASP A 210 6.42 -14.49 6.48
CA ASP A 210 6.74 -13.22 7.15
C ASP A 210 7.44 -12.24 6.22
N ALA A 211 7.37 -10.95 6.55
CA ALA A 211 7.95 -9.89 5.74
C ALA A 211 8.48 -8.74 6.59
N THR A 212 9.60 -8.17 6.16
CA THR A 212 10.10 -6.89 6.68
C THR A 212 10.15 -5.84 5.59
N PHE A 213 10.06 -4.59 6.02
CA PHE A 213 10.09 -3.43 5.14
C PHE A 213 11.29 -2.57 5.51
N LEU A 214 12.15 -2.30 4.54
CA LEU A 214 13.30 -1.43 4.76
C LEU A 214 12.80 -0.01 5.04
N PRO A 215 13.40 0.70 6.01
CA PRO A 215 13.10 2.10 6.20
C PRO A 215 13.52 2.87 4.94
N GLY A 216 12.58 3.56 4.33
CA GLY A 216 12.82 4.34 3.12
C GLY A 216 11.78 5.44 2.98
N GLU A 217 12.13 6.48 2.25
CA GLU A 217 11.24 7.54 1.81
C GLU A 217 11.78 8.06 0.48
N ASP A 218 10.92 8.17 -0.52
CA ASP A 218 11.35 8.60 -1.86
C ASP A 218 10.43 9.72 -2.37
N THR A 219 10.72 10.95 -1.94
CA THR A 219 9.93 12.12 -2.30
C THR A 219 10.12 12.57 -3.75
N VAL A 220 11.03 11.93 -4.51
CA VAL A 220 11.13 12.12 -5.96
C VAL A 220 9.95 11.43 -6.67
N VAL A 221 9.49 10.29 -6.12
CA VAL A 221 8.35 9.53 -6.65
C VAL A 221 7.04 10.29 -6.44
N ASP A 222 6.78 10.66 -5.19
CA ASP A 222 5.56 11.34 -4.81
C ASP A 222 5.70 12.10 -3.47
N PRO A 223 4.83 13.07 -3.18
CA PRO A 223 4.90 13.89 -1.97
C PRO A 223 4.84 13.16 -0.63
N ILE A 224 4.35 11.92 -0.59
CA ILE A 224 4.27 11.12 0.64
C ILE A 224 5.36 10.03 0.71
N GLY A 225 6.25 9.99 -0.30
CA GLY A 225 7.46 9.19 -0.32
C GLY A 225 7.24 7.68 -0.33
N VAL A 226 6.08 7.22 -0.83
CA VAL A 226 5.71 5.81 -0.88
C VAL A 226 6.12 5.18 -2.23
N LYS A 227 6.20 3.86 -2.29
CA LYS A 227 6.29 3.12 -3.56
C LYS A 227 5.22 2.02 -3.62
N GLY A 228 5.05 1.45 -4.80
CA GLY A 228 4.07 0.39 -5.03
C GLY A 228 4.44 -0.91 -4.32
N LEU A 229 3.56 -1.39 -3.44
CA LEU A 229 3.74 -2.65 -2.71
C LEU A 229 2.85 -3.79 -3.20
N GLY A 230 1.61 -3.49 -3.63
CA GLY A 230 0.55 -4.50 -3.79
C GLY A 230 0.90 -5.68 -4.70
N GLU A 231 1.59 -5.43 -5.81
CA GLU A 231 2.04 -6.50 -6.73
C GLU A 231 3.50 -6.89 -6.48
N LEU A 232 4.32 -6.02 -5.89
CA LEU A 232 5.74 -6.29 -5.62
C LEU A 232 5.93 -7.59 -4.83
N VAL A 233 5.03 -7.82 -3.88
CA VAL A 233 5.13 -8.89 -2.89
C VAL A 233 4.96 -10.30 -3.45
N ILE A 234 4.34 -10.44 -4.63
CA ILE A 234 4.21 -11.74 -5.31
C ILE A 234 5.37 -12.00 -6.29
N VAL A 235 5.97 -10.96 -6.90
CA VAL A 235 6.87 -11.07 -8.07
C VAL A 235 7.97 -12.12 -7.91
N GLY A 236 8.69 -12.09 -6.78
CA GLY A 236 9.85 -12.97 -6.56
C GLY A 236 9.49 -14.36 -6.02
N VAL A 237 8.25 -14.56 -5.56
CA VAL A 237 7.86 -15.75 -4.79
C VAL A 237 7.91 -17.04 -5.63
N PRO A 238 7.33 -17.09 -6.85
CA PRO A 238 7.36 -18.33 -7.63
C PRO A 238 8.77 -18.75 -8.03
N ALA A 239 9.62 -17.79 -8.39
CA ALA A 239 11.00 -18.05 -8.73
C ALA A 239 11.83 -18.52 -7.52
N ALA A 240 11.61 -17.93 -6.34
CA ALA A 240 12.27 -18.37 -5.11
C ALA A 240 11.89 -19.82 -4.76
N ILE A 241 10.62 -20.19 -4.90
CA ILE A 241 10.14 -21.56 -4.70
C ILE A 241 10.78 -22.51 -5.71
N ALA A 242 10.77 -22.18 -7.00
CA ALA A 242 11.40 -22.99 -8.04
C ALA A 242 12.90 -23.20 -7.81
N ASN A 243 13.60 -22.15 -7.36
CA ASN A 243 15.02 -22.25 -6.98
C ASN A 243 15.23 -23.16 -5.76
N ALA A 244 14.35 -23.09 -4.76
CA ALA A 244 14.41 -23.94 -3.58
C ALA A 244 14.13 -25.41 -3.91
N VAL A 245 13.18 -25.70 -4.81
CA VAL A 245 12.94 -27.05 -5.34
C VAL A 245 14.17 -27.57 -6.08
N PHE A 246 14.79 -26.76 -6.94
CA PHE A 246 16.03 -27.12 -7.61
C PHE A 246 17.16 -27.41 -6.60
N ASN A 247 17.31 -26.58 -5.56
CA ASN A 247 18.29 -26.80 -4.51
C ASN A 247 18.06 -28.12 -3.75
N ALA A 248 16.80 -28.50 -3.52
CA ALA A 248 16.44 -29.73 -2.81
C ALA A 248 16.58 -31.00 -3.67
N THR A 249 16.42 -30.89 -4.99
CA THR A 249 16.26 -32.06 -5.89
C THR A 249 17.29 -32.18 -7.00
N GLY A 250 18.02 -31.11 -7.31
CA GLY A 250 18.85 -30.99 -8.53
C GLY A 250 18.04 -30.84 -9.83
N ARG A 251 16.71 -30.87 -9.79
CA ARG A 251 15.84 -30.79 -10.98
C ARG A 251 15.34 -29.36 -11.19
N ARG A 252 15.60 -28.81 -12.38
CA ARG A 252 15.20 -27.44 -12.74
C ARG A 252 13.86 -27.46 -13.47
N VAL A 253 12.80 -26.98 -12.83
CA VAL A 253 11.49 -26.80 -13.47
C VAL A 253 11.35 -25.35 -13.92
N THR A 254 11.18 -25.14 -15.23
CA THR A 254 11.05 -23.81 -15.85
C THR A 254 9.64 -23.51 -16.37
N ASP A 255 8.73 -24.48 -16.22
CA ASP A 255 7.32 -24.38 -16.60
C ASP A 255 6.47 -24.60 -15.35
N LEU A 256 5.67 -23.61 -14.96
CA LEU A 256 4.82 -23.66 -13.77
C LEU A 256 3.42 -24.21 -14.11
N PRO A 257 2.70 -24.79 -13.15
CA PRO A 257 3.13 -25.08 -11.78
C PRO A 257 4.12 -26.26 -11.69
N ILE A 258 4.85 -26.35 -10.58
CA ILE A 258 5.77 -27.45 -10.25
C ILE A 258 4.94 -28.63 -9.71
N THR A 259 4.37 -29.40 -10.62
CA THR A 259 3.58 -30.59 -10.27
C THR A 259 4.49 -31.78 -9.98
N LEU A 260 3.93 -32.79 -9.30
CA LEU A 260 4.64 -34.03 -8.96
C LEU A 260 5.17 -34.75 -10.21
N GLU A 261 4.45 -34.72 -11.34
CA GLU A 261 4.88 -35.36 -12.60
C GLU A 261 6.13 -34.72 -13.19
N LYS A 262 6.42 -33.45 -12.84
CA LYS A 262 7.64 -32.75 -13.29
C LYS A 262 8.86 -33.09 -12.43
N LEU A 263 8.67 -33.78 -11.30
CA LEU A 263 9.72 -34.12 -10.34
C LEU A 263 10.02 -35.62 -10.25
N LEU A 264 9.19 -36.48 -10.84
CA LEU A 264 9.41 -37.92 -10.99
C LEU A 264 10.17 -38.22 -12.28
#